data_AF-A0AAX3WBS9-F1
#
_entry.id   AF-A0AAX3WBS9-F1
#
_cell.length_a   1.000
_cell.length_b   1.000
_cell.length_c   1.000
_cell.angle_alpha   90.00
_cell.angle_beta   90.00
_cell.angle_gamma   90.00
#
_symmetry.space_group_name_H-M   'P 1'
#
loop_
_entity.id
_entity.type
_entity.pdbx_description
1 polymer ?
#
loop_
_entity_poly.entity_id
_entity_poly.type
_entity_poly.pdbx_seq_one_letter_code
_entity_poly.pdbx_strand_id
1 'polypeptide(L)'
;MSHVSVDYAARASDHAVRRYAERVLGLPIPPGLDDQRALSHVRARGTDCAAIRQHLAGLGGVILAAGMRSGTVVVPLERMRLRVSEGTVVTVLTPEPKTLGRALRQAA
;
A
#
# COMPACT_ATOMS: atom_id res chain seq x y z
N MET A 1 7.46 -13.82 -13.42
CA MET A 1 7.49 -12.59 -12.62
C MET A 1 6.95 -11.48 -13.49
N SER A 2 5.84 -10.83 -13.09
CA SER A 2 5.24 -9.75 -13.89
C SER A 2 6.10 -8.50 -13.72
N HIS A 3 6.93 -8.20 -14.71
CA HIS A 3 7.63 -6.92 -14.78
C HIS A 3 6.61 -5.87 -15.21
N VAL A 4 6.01 -5.17 -14.24
CA VAL A 4 5.37 -3.90 -14.55
C VAL A 4 6.48 -3.00 -15.08
N SER A 5 6.42 -2.62 -16.36
CA SER A 5 7.40 -1.68 -16.94
C SER A 5 7.44 -0.43 -16.08
N VAL A 6 8.63 0.17 -15.94
CA VAL A 6 8.83 1.43 -15.18
C VAL A 6 7.87 2.53 -15.68
N ASP A 7 7.46 2.44 -16.94
CA ASP A 7 6.49 3.34 -17.60
C ASP A 7 5.10 3.34 -16.97
N TYR A 8 4.74 2.31 -16.20
CA TYR A 8 3.44 2.18 -15.54
C TYR A 8 3.54 2.26 -14.02
N ALA A 9 4.66 2.69 -13.45
CA ALA A 9 4.79 2.82 -11.99
C ALA A 9 3.88 3.95 -11.45
N ALA A 10 3.04 3.62 -10.48
CA ALA A 10 2.27 4.63 -9.75
C ALA A 10 3.21 5.43 -8.83
N ARG A 11 2.84 6.67 -8.51
CA ARG A 11 3.47 7.36 -7.37
C ARG A 11 2.98 6.75 -6.06
N ALA A 12 3.74 6.88 -4.98
CA ALA A 12 3.24 6.53 -3.65
C ALA A 12 3.41 7.72 -2.72
N SER A 13 2.34 8.08 -2.02
CA SER A 13 2.33 9.18 -1.05
C SER A 13 3.09 8.80 0.23
N ASP A 14 3.57 9.82 0.94
CA ASP A 14 4.20 9.63 2.24
C ASP A 14 3.23 9.00 3.25
N HIS A 15 1.95 9.36 3.15
CA HIS A 15 0.87 8.74 3.92
C HIS A 15 0.77 7.23 3.68
N ALA A 16 0.85 6.78 2.42
CA ALA A 16 0.78 5.37 2.08
C ALA A 16 2.00 4.60 2.61
N VAL A 17 3.20 5.17 2.49
CA VAL A 17 4.45 4.58 3.02
C VAL A 17 4.37 4.45 4.54
N ARG A 18 3.91 5.51 5.24
CA ARG A 18 3.67 5.48 6.67
C ARG A 18 2.68 4.39 7.06
N ARG A 19 1.53 4.31 6.38
CA ARG A 19 0.51 3.30 6.67
C ARG A 19 1.02 1.90 6.45
N TYR A 20 1.83 1.66 5.41
CA TYR A 20 2.49 0.37 5.20
C TYR A 20 3.40 0.01 6.38
N ALA A 21 4.26 0.94 6.81
CA ALA A 21 5.14 0.73 7.96
C ALA A 21 4.35 0.41 9.25
N GLU A 22 3.29 1.16 9.55
CA GLU A 22 2.45 0.92 10.73
C GLU A 22 1.71 -0.41 10.67
N ARG A 23 1.09 -0.71 9.54
CA ARG A 23 0.03 -1.72 9.44
C ARG A 23 0.48 -3.07 8.89
N VAL A 24 1.47 -3.06 8.00
CA VAL A 24 1.99 -4.26 7.35
C VAL A 24 3.26 -4.72 8.06
N LEU A 25 4.17 -3.78 8.34
CA LEU A 25 5.41 -4.09 9.06
C LEU A 25 5.24 -4.07 10.59
N GLY A 26 4.10 -3.59 11.10
CA GLY A 26 3.81 -3.56 12.54
C GLY A 26 4.69 -2.57 13.31
N LEU A 27 5.27 -1.56 12.65
CA LEU A 27 6.16 -0.60 13.30
C LEU A 27 5.34 0.43 14.09
N PRO A 28 5.54 0.55 15.42
CA PRO A 28 4.80 1.51 16.20
C PRO A 28 5.31 2.93 15.91
N ILE A 29 4.47 3.76 15.29
CA ILE A 29 4.72 5.17 15.04
C ILE A 29 3.99 6.00 16.10
N PRO A 30 4.67 6.95 16.77
CA PRO A 30 4.02 7.83 17.74
C PRO A 30 2.80 8.56 17.17
N PRO A 31 1.69 8.65 17.93
CA PRO A 31 0.52 9.40 17.50
C PRO A 31 0.87 10.89 17.39
N GLY A 32 0.15 11.61 16.52
CA GLY A 32 0.31 13.06 16.35
C GLY A 32 1.49 13.50 15.46
N LEU A 33 2.33 12.57 14.99
CA LEU A 33 3.32 12.89 13.97
C LEU A 33 2.65 13.11 12.61
N ASP A 34 3.07 14.16 11.90
CA ASP A 34 2.83 14.30 10.48
C ASP A 34 3.59 13.22 9.69
N ASP A 35 3.27 13.06 8.40
CA ASP A 35 3.83 11.98 7.60
C ASP A 35 5.36 12.13 7.40
N GLN A 36 5.88 13.34 7.29
CA GLN A 36 7.34 13.54 7.13
C GLN A 36 8.11 13.12 8.38
N ARG A 37 7.65 13.54 9.57
CA ARG A 37 8.24 13.17 10.86
C ARG A 37 8.06 11.68 11.14
N ALA A 38 6.91 11.12 10.80
CA ALA A 38 6.67 9.68 10.90
C ALA A 38 7.65 8.89 10.03
N LEU A 39 7.90 9.32 8.79
CA LEU A 39 8.87 8.67 7.91
C LEU A 39 10.31 8.79 8.43
N SER A 40 10.69 9.93 9.01
CA SER A 40 12.00 10.07 9.67
C SER A 40 12.14 9.10 10.84
N HIS A 41 11.09 8.94 11.65
CA HIS A 41 11.06 7.95 12.75
C HIS A 41 11.18 6.50 12.24
N VAL A 42 10.50 6.17 11.14
CA VAL A 42 10.60 4.84 10.50
C VAL A 42 12.02 4.58 9.98
N ARG A 43 12.65 5.56 9.32
CA ARG A 43 14.04 5.44 8.84
C ARG A 43 15.04 5.29 9.99
N ALA A 44 14.85 6.02 11.09
CA ALA A 44 15.70 5.92 12.28
C ALA A 44 15.67 4.51 12.91
N ARG A 45 14.65 3.71 12.62
CA ARG A 45 14.55 2.30 13.02
C ARG A 45 15.14 1.32 11.99
N GLY A 46 15.89 1.81 11.01
CA GLY A 46 16.54 0.98 9.99
C GLY A 46 15.59 0.49 8.89
N THR A 47 14.37 1.03 8.81
CA THR A 47 13.43 0.65 7.76
C THR A 47 13.68 1.46 6.49
N ASP A 48 13.82 0.77 5.36
CA ASP A 48 14.02 1.39 4.05
C ASP A 48 12.70 1.92 3.47
N CYS A 49 12.43 3.21 3.70
CA CYS A 49 11.26 3.87 3.13
C CYS A 49 11.30 3.99 1.59
N ALA A 50 12.47 3.93 0.96
CA ALA A 50 12.57 3.97 -0.50
C ALA A 50 12.12 2.63 -1.09
N ALA A 51 12.56 1.51 -0.50
CA ALA A 51 12.09 0.17 -0.87
C ALA A 51 10.56 0.03 -0.70
N ILE A 52 10.00 0.52 0.42
CA ILE A 52 8.54 0.52 0.63
C ILE A 52 7.84 1.34 -0.48
N ARG A 53 8.37 2.52 -0.80
CA ARG A 53 7.79 3.39 -1.84
C ARG A 53 7.79 2.70 -3.20
N GLN A 54 8.91 2.07 -3.56
CA GLN A 54 9.04 1.34 -4.82
C GLN A 54 8.09 0.15 -4.89
N HIS A 55 7.96 -0.60 -3.79
CA HIS A 55 7.00 -1.70 -3.68
C HIS A 55 5.56 -1.22 -3.91
N LEU A 56 5.13 -0.18 -3.19
CA LEU A 56 3.79 0.40 -3.35
C LEU A 56 3.57 0.95 -4.76
N ALA A 57 4.58 1.61 -5.35
CA ALA A 57 4.54 2.11 -6.72
C ALA A 57 4.33 0.98 -7.75
N GLY A 58 5.03 -0.14 -7.59
CA GLY A 58 4.88 -1.32 -8.44
C GLY A 58 3.48 -1.94 -8.33
N LEU A 59 2.97 -2.09 -7.11
CA LEU A 59 1.62 -2.60 -6.89
C LEU A 59 0.55 -1.66 -7.44
N GLY A 60 0.68 -0.35 -7.21
CA GLY A 60 -0.22 0.65 -7.77
C GLY A 60 -0.17 0.72 -9.30
N GLY A 61 0.98 0.38 -9.88
CA GLY A 61 1.18 0.31 -11.32
C GLY A 61 0.28 -0.71 -12.03
N VAL A 62 -0.26 -1.71 -11.32
CA VAL A 62 -1.28 -2.62 -11.86
C VAL A 62 -2.53 -1.87 -12.34
N ILE A 63 -2.94 -0.80 -11.64
CA ILE A 63 -4.07 0.04 -12.04
C ILE A 63 -3.75 0.79 -13.35
N LEU A 64 -2.54 1.35 -13.43
CA LEU A 64 -2.10 2.12 -14.59
C LEU A 64 -1.90 1.23 -15.83
N ALA A 65 -1.32 0.04 -15.65
CA ALA A 65 -1.14 -0.95 -16.71
C ALA A 65 -2.48 -1.44 -17.29
N ALA A 66 -3.55 -1.42 -16.50
CA ALA A 66 -4.91 -1.70 -16.95
C ALA A 66 -5.59 -0.49 -17.64
N GLY A 67 -4.87 0.61 -17.87
CA GLY A 67 -5.42 1.84 -18.48
C GLY A 67 -6.32 2.66 -17.54
N MET A 68 -6.36 2.32 -16.25
CA MET A 68 -7.17 3.03 -15.26
C MET A 68 -6.32 4.11 -14.55
N ARG A 69 -6.96 5.21 -14.12
CA ARG A 69 -6.30 6.27 -13.33
C ARG A 69 -6.49 6.10 -11.82
N SER A 70 -7.56 5.42 -11.42
CA SER A 70 -7.97 5.27 -10.02
C SER A 70 -8.55 3.88 -9.81
N GLY A 71 -8.30 3.29 -8.64
CA GLY A 71 -8.70 1.90 -8.38
C GLY A 71 -8.21 1.39 -7.04
N THR A 72 -8.52 0.13 -6.74
CA THR A 72 -8.08 -0.54 -5.51
C THR A 72 -7.35 -1.81 -5.91
N VAL A 73 -6.16 -2.01 -5.36
CA VAL A 73 -5.40 -3.25 -5.53
C VAL A 73 -5.49 -4.05 -4.23
N VAL A 74 -5.87 -5.31 -4.37
CA VAL A 74 -5.90 -6.28 -3.26
C VAL A 74 -4.61 -7.07 -3.31
N VAL A 75 -3.89 -7.16 -2.19
CA VAL A 75 -2.64 -7.91 -2.07
C VAL A 75 -2.81 -8.98 -1.00
N PRO A 76 -3.36 -10.17 -1.34
CA PRO A 76 -3.75 -11.18 -0.36
C PRO A 76 -2.57 -11.69 0.48
N LEU A 77 -1.39 -11.85 -0.13
CA LEU A 77 -0.18 -12.35 0.55
C LEU A 77 0.27 -11.40 1.67
N GLU A 78 0.03 -10.11 1.52
CA GLU A 78 0.35 -9.08 2.51
C GLU A 78 -0.88 -8.67 3.35
N ARG A 79 -2.02 -9.33 3.14
CA ARG A 79 -3.31 -9.06 3.82
C ARG A 79 -3.71 -7.58 3.79
N MET A 80 -3.42 -6.89 2.69
CA MET A 80 -3.66 -5.46 2.56
C MET A 80 -4.44 -5.11 1.30
N ARG A 81 -5.03 -3.92 1.31
CA ARG A 81 -5.50 -3.23 0.11
C ARG A 81 -4.84 -1.89 0.02
N LEU A 82 -4.55 -1.43 -1.19
CA LEU A 82 -4.10 -0.07 -1.44
C LEU A 82 -5.06 0.64 -2.38
N ARG A 83 -5.25 1.93 -2.14
CA ARG A 83 -6.06 2.80 -2.97
C ARG A 83 -5.15 3.61 -3.88
N VAL A 84 -5.41 3.53 -5.18
CA VAL A 84 -4.82 4.41 -6.19
C VAL A 84 -5.84 5.48 -6.55
N SER A 85 -5.39 6.73 -6.57
CA SER A 85 -6.15 7.88 -7.05
C SER A 85 -5.25 8.71 -7.94
N GLU A 86 -5.69 8.98 -9.18
CA GLU A 86 -4.93 9.76 -10.17
C GLU A 86 -3.46 9.30 -10.29
N GLY A 87 -3.26 7.99 -10.42
CA GLY A 87 -1.94 7.37 -10.55
C GLY A 87 -1.06 7.44 -9.31
N THR A 88 -1.61 7.78 -8.14
CA THR A 88 -0.91 7.82 -6.86
C THR A 88 -1.53 6.84 -5.87
N VAL A 89 -0.72 5.98 -5.26
CA VAL A 89 -1.11 5.21 -4.07
C VAL A 89 -1.26 6.18 -2.91
N VAL A 90 -2.50 6.40 -2.47
CA VAL A 90 -2.83 7.41 -1.45
C VAL A 90 -2.88 6.83 -0.05
N THR A 91 -3.18 5.54 0.10
CA THR A 91 -3.23 4.89 1.42
C THR A 91 -3.15 3.37 1.33
N VAL A 92 -2.77 2.74 2.45
CA VAL A 92 -2.76 1.29 2.68
C VAL A 92 -3.75 0.95 3.80
N LEU A 93 -4.66 0.02 3.52
CA LEU A 93 -5.73 -0.41 4.40
C LEU A 93 -5.45 -1.83 4.91
N THR A 94 -5.49 -1.99 6.23
CA THR A 94 -5.52 -3.29 6.92
C THR A 94 -6.54 -3.24 8.08
N PRO A 95 -7.18 -4.36 8.45
CA PRO A 95 -7.29 -5.60 7.70
C PRO A 95 -8.38 -5.46 6.61
N GLU A 96 -8.70 -6.56 5.92
CA GLU A 96 -9.74 -6.65 4.87
C GLU A 96 -11.07 -5.90 5.14
N PRO A 97 -11.85 -5.58 4.08
CA PRO A 97 -13.30 -5.42 4.24
C PRO A 97 -13.89 -6.81 4.54
N LYS A 98 -14.94 -6.91 5.35
CA LYS A 98 -15.54 -8.18 5.81
C LYS A 98 -16.22 -9.04 4.70
N THR A 99 -15.56 -9.37 3.59
CA THR A 99 -16.21 -9.97 2.42
C THR A 99 -15.59 -11.26 1.86
N LEU A 100 -14.62 -11.89 2.53
CA LEU A 100 -14.22 -13.27 2.19
C LEU A 100 -14.89 -14.33 3.11
N GLY A 101 -15.30 -13.93 4.31
CA GLY A 101 -16.00 -14.81 5.26
C GLY A 101 -17.49 -15.08 4.96
N ARG A 102 -18.11 -14.32 4.03
CA ARG A 102 -19.53 -14.48 3.67
C ARG A 102 -19.74 -15.39 2.45
N ALA A 103 -18.82 -15.36 1.48
CA ALA A 103 -18.89 -16.21 0.30
C ALA A 103 -18.63 -17.70 0.61
N LEU A 104 -17.73 -18.00 1.55
CA LEU A 104 -17.42 -19.38 1.96
C LEU A 104 -18.47 -20.01 2.89
N ARG A 105 -19.33 -19.22 3.54
CA ARG A 105 -20.44 -19.74 4.38
C ARG A 105 -21.74 -19.98 3.62
N GLN A 106 -21.85 -19.53 2.37
CA GLN A 106 -23.03 -19.76 1.53
C GLN A 106 -22.84 -20.93 0.54
N ALA A 107 -21.65 -21.55 0.55
CA ALA A 107 -21.29 -22.70 -0.28
C ALA A 107 -21.02 -23.98 0.53
N ALA A 108 -21.35 -23.98 1.83
CA ALA A 108 -21.33 -25.12 2.74
C ALA A 108 -22.74 -25.33 3.30
#